data_AF-A0A2S2PC19-F1
#
_entry.id   AF-A0A2S2PC19-F1
#
_cell.length_a   1.000
_cell.length_b   1.000
_cell.length_c   1.000
_cell.angle_alpha   90.00
_cell.angle_beta   90.00
_cell.angle_gamma   90.00
#
_symmetry.space_group_name_H-M   'P 1'
#
loop_
_entity.id
_entity.type
_entity.pdbx_description
1 polymer ?
#
loop_
_entity_poly.entity_id
_entity_poly.type
_entity_poly.pdbx_seq_one_letter_code
_entity_poly.pdbx_strand_id
1 'polypeptide(L)'
;MYYLINFYFWQNHWVNQKNKLREIKQNINPWPQTKTTRKTEIIITRLRIGHTLLIHGHLMNNQTPTECPLCGTTLTVKHLLTECRSNEEERKKHNIPSNLYEIIAPDCLPETIISFLKALNLEKSI
;
A
#
# COMPACT_ATOMS: atom_id res chain seq x y z
N MET A 1 -23.11 19.80 16.90
CA MET A 1 -23.59 18.52 17.50
C MET A 1 -23.80 17.42 16.44
N TYR A 2 -24.52 17.66 15.34
CA TYR A 2 -24.78 16.65 14.28
C TYR A 2 -23.53 16.07 13.58
N TYR A 3 -22.52 16.88 13.26
CA TYR A 3 -21.29 16.42 12.61
C TYR A 3 -20.51 15.39 13.44
N LEU A 4 -20.47 15.56 14.77
CA LEU A 4 -19.76 14.64 15.67
C LEU A 4 -20.47 13.29 15.79
N ILE A 5 -21.81 13.29 15.82
CA ILE A 5 -22.62 12.06 15.83
C ILE A 5 -22.43 11.27 14.54
N ASN A 6 -22.44 11.97 13.40
CA ASN A 6 -22.24 11.37 12.08
C ASN A 6 -20.82 10.79 11.95
N PHE A 7 -19.81 11.52 12.40
CA PHE A 7 -18.43 11.02 12.44
C PHE A 7 -18.28 9.76 13.30
N TYR A 8 -18.79 9.77 14.53
CA TYR A 8 -18.68 8.62 15.45
C TYR A 8 -19.37 7.37 14.89
N PHE A 9 -20.56 7.53 14.31
CA PHE A 9 -21.29 6.44 13.68
C PHE A 9 -20.48 5.79 12.54
N TRP A 10 -20.00 6.60 11.59
CA TRP A 10 -19.21 6.08 10.46
C TRP A 10 -17.85 5.55 10.89
N GLN A 11 -17.22 6.15 11.90
CA GLN A 11 -15.96 5.68 12.45
C GLN A 11 -16.15 4.29 13.09
N ASN A 12 -17.22 4.08 13.85
CA ASN A 12 -17.53 2.76 14.41
C ASN A 12 -17.86 1.74 13.31
N HIS A 13 -18.67 2.14 12.32
CA HIS A 13 -18.96 1.29 11.18
C HIS A 13 -17.68 0.87 10.45
N TRP A 14 -16.79 1.84 10.16
CA TRP A 14 -15.48 1.60 9.56
C TRP A 14 -14.61 0.68 10.42
N VAL A 15 -14.59 0.88 11.74
CA VAL A 15 -13.78 0.06 12.66
C VAL A 15 -14.15 -1.40 12.65
N ASN A 16 -15.44 -1.68 12.49
CA ASN A 16 -15.99 -3.03 12.49
C ASN A 16 -15.92 -3.73 11.12
N GLN A 17 -15.48 -3.05 10.06
CA GLN A 17 -15.29 -3.69 8.75
C GLN A 17 -14.06 -4.61 8.74
N LYS A 18 -14.22 -5.80 8.16
CA LYS A 18 -13.11 -6.75 7.89
C LYS A 18 -12.58 -6.55 6.47
N ASN A 19 -12.01 -5.38 6.18
CA ASN A 19 -11.46 -5.08 4.85
C ASN A 19 -9.95 -4.84 4.91
N LYS A 20 -9.25 -5.10 3.80
CA LYS A 20 -7.78 -4.92 3.69
C LYS A 20 -7.32 -3.48 3.88
N LEU A 21 -8.17 -2.49 3.56
CA LEU A 21 -7.84 -1.07 3.69
C LEU A 21 -7.75 -0.63 5.16
N ARG A 22 -8.29 -1.40 6.11
CA ARG A 22 -8.17 -1.15 7.55
C ARG A 22 -6.74 -1.14 8.05
N GLU A 23 -5.88 -1.95 7.43
CA GLU A 23 -4.46 -2.04 7.79
C GLU A 23 -3.71 -0.73 7.49
N ILE A 24 -4.21 0.07 6.55
CA ILE A 24 -3.59 1.34 6.12
C ILE A 24 -4.39 2.58 6.50
N LYS A 25 -5.69 2.45 6.74
CA LYS A 25 -6.60 3.57 7.03
C LYS A 25 -7.43 3.24 8.27
N GLN A 26 -7.00 3.80 9.40
CA GLN A 26 -7.62 3.52 10.70
C GLN A 26 -8.88 4.36 10.96
N ASN A 27 -8.98 5.53 10.33
CA ASN A 27 -10.08 6.47 10.50
C ASN A 27 -10.71 6.92 9.17
N ILE A 28 -11.91 7.49 9.26
CA ILE A 28 -12.68 7.97 8.10
C ILE A 28 -12.26 9.36 7.60
N ASN A 29 -11.24 9.98 8.21
CA ASN A 29 -10.80 11.30 7.78
C ASN A 29 -10.34 11.26 6.32
N PRO A 30 -10.49 12.35 5.56
CA PRO A 30 -9.93 12.45 4.23
C PRO A 30 -8.43 12.13 4.22
N TRP A 31 -7.96 11.57 3.11
CA TRP A 31 -6.52 11.46 2.88
C TRP A 31 -5.93 12.88 2.79
N PRO A 32 -4.81 13.18 3.47
CA PRO A 32 -4.23 14.52 3.42
C PRO A 32 -3.76 14.80 1.99
N GLN A 33 -3.89 16.05 1.58
CA GLN A 33 -3.33 16.50 0.32
C GLN A 33 -1.80 16.59 0.47
N THR A 34 -1.09 15.72 -0.23
CA THR A 34 0.37 15.78 -0.31
C THR A 34 0.78 16.64 -1.49
N LYS A 35 1.73 17.57 -1.30
CA LYS A 35 2.33 18.32 -2.41
C LYS A 35 3.32 17.42 -3.16
N THR A 36 2.79 16.50 -3.96
CA THR A 36 3.58 15.54 -4.73
C THR A 36 3.24 15.62 -6.22
N THR A 37 4.08 15.01 -7.06
CA THR A 37 3.76 14.90 -8.49
C THR A 37 2.56 13.97 -8.70
N ARG A 38 1.78 14.22 -9.76
CA ARG A 38 0.68 13.34 -10.19
C ARG A 38 1.14 11.88 -10.34
N LYS A 39 2.37 11.64 -10.83
CA LYS A 39 2.92 10.28 -10.99
C LYS A 39 3.05 9.59 -9.62
N THR A 40 3.59 10.29 -8.63
CA THR A 40 3.74 9.78 -7.26
C THR A 40 2.38 9.46 -6.63
N GLU A 41 1.40 10.35 -6.77
CA GLU A 41 0.04 10.13 -6.26
C GLU A 41 -0.62 8.88 -6.85
N ILE A 42 -0.46 8.67 -8.16
CA ILE A 42 -0.96 7.47 -8.84
C ILE A 42 -0.31 6.21 -8.26
N ILE A 43 1.02 6.20 -8.12
CA ILE A 43 1.76 5.04 -7.58
C ILE A 43 1.29 4.72 -6.16
N ILE A 44 1.23 5.71 -5.27
CA ILE A 44 0.76 5.52 -3.89
C ILE A 44 -0.68 5.04 -3.85
N THR A 45 -1.56 5.61 -4.67
CA THR A 45 -2.96 5.19 -4.74
C THR A 45 -3.08 3.73 -5.19
N ARG A 46 -2.33 3.31 -6.21
CA ARG A 46 -2.31 1.93 -6.70
C ARG A 46 -1.78 0.95 -5.66
N LEU A 47 -0.72 1.32 -4.93
CA LEU A 47 -0.22 0.54 -3.80
C LEU A 47 -1.30 0.35 -2.73
N ARG A 48 -1.99 1.44 -2.32
CA ARG A 48 -3.03 1.40 -1.28
C ARG A 48 -4.18 0.45 -1.62
N ILE A 49 -4.63 0.44 -2.88
CA ILE A 49 -5.72 -0.45 -3.30
C ILE A 49 -5.21 -1.85 -3.72
N GLY A 50 -3.90 -2.00 -3.95
CA GLY A 50 -3.27 -3.23 -4.41
C GLY A 50 -3.26 -3.42 -5.93
N HIS A 51 -3.74 -2.45 -6.71
CA HIS A 51 -3.94 -2.58 -8.16
C HIS A 51 -2.65 -2.27 -8.93
N THR A 52 -1.65 -3.13 -8.78
CA THR A 52 -0.42 -3.09 -9.58
C THR A 52 -0.47 -4.20 -10.63
N LEU A 53 0.18 -4.01 -11.79
CA LEU A 53 0.21 -5.05 -12.83
C LEU A 53 0.86 -6.34 -12.30
N LEU A 54 1.90 -6.21 -11.48
CA LEU A 54 2.62 -7.34 -10.89
C LEU A 54 1.72 -8.23 -10.03
N ILE A 55 0.79 -7.62 -9.29
CA ILE A 55 -0.02 -8.31 -8.28
C ILE A 55 -1.40 -8.67 -8.83
N HIS A 56 -2.06 -7.74 -9.51
CA HIS A 56 -3.42 -7.91 -10.05
C HIS A 56 -3.46 -8.35 -11.52
N GLY A 57 -2.33 -8.40 -12.22
CA GLY A 57 -2.28 -8.79 -13.64
C GLY A 57 -2.84 -10.18 -13.92
N HIS A 58 -2.70 -11.11 -12.97
CA HIS A 58 -3.27 -12.46 -13.08
C HIS A 58 -4.79 -12.45 -13.25
N LEU A 59 -5.51 -11.51 -12.62
CA LEU A 59 -6.96 -11.38 -12.78
C LEU A 59 -7.33 -10.93 -14.20
N MET A 60 -6.53 -10.05 -14.79
CA MET A 60 -6.76 -9.54 -16.15
C MET A 60 -6.50 -10.62 -17.20
N ASN A 61 -5.54 -11.50 -16.94
CA ASN A 61 -5.15 -12.59 -17.83
C ASN A 61 -5.89 -13.91 -17.54
N ASN A 62 -6.78 -13.94 -16.53
CA ASN A 62 -7.42 -15.14 -16.01
C ASN A 62 -6.42 -16.26 -15.66
N GLN A 63 -5.30 -15.88 -15.06
CA GLN A 63 -4.20 -16.74 -14.62
C GLN A 63 -4.21 -16.90 -13.09
N THR A 64 -3.45 -17.87 -12.59
CA THR A 64 -3.22 -18.02 -11.16
C THR A 64 -2.41 -16.83 -10.60
N PRO A 65 -2.62 -16.45 -9.34
CA PRO A 65 -1.81 -15.43 -8.69
C PRO A 65 -0.32 -15.70 -8.82
N THR A 66 0.45 -14.65 -9.03
CA THR A 66 1.91 -14.74 -9.06
C THR A 66 2.44 -15.10 -7.66
N GLU A 67 3.40 -16.00 -7.61
CA GLU A 67 4.10 -16.34 -6.37
C GLU A 67 5.47 -15.68 -6.36
N CYS A 68 5.93 -15.29 -5.17
CA CYS A 68 7.29 -14.83 -4.98
C CYS A 68 8.24 -16.02 -5.12
N PRO A 69 9.20 -16.00 -6.06
CA PRO A 69 10.06 -17.15 -6.33
C PRO A 69 10.99 -17.51 -5.15
N LEU A 70 11.31 -16.54 -4.28
CA LEU A 70 12.15 -16.79 -3.10
C LEU A 70 11.35 -17.17 -1.85
N CYS A 71 10.10 -16.71 -1.73
CA CYS A 71 9.31 -16.91 -0.52
C CYS A 71 8.27 -18.03 -0.66
N GLY A 72 7.89 -18.40 -1.88
CA GLY A 72 6.84 -19.39 -2.14
C GLY A 72 5.45 -18.94 -1.71
N THR A 73 5.26 -17.63 -1.48
CA THR A 73 3.99 -17.03 -1.06
C THR A 73 3.42 -16.18 -2.17
N THR A 74 2.08 -16.05 -2.22
CA THR A 74 1.40 -15.16 -3.16
C THR A 74 1.93 -13.73 -3.07
N LEU A 75 2.23 -13.13 -4.22
CA LEU A 75 2.72 -11.77 -4.33
C LEU A 75 1.59 -10.79 -3.99
N THR A 76 1.80 -9.95 -2.98
CA THR A 76 0.88 -8.89 -2.56
C THR A 76 1.65 -7.59 -2.27
N VAL A 77 0.96 -6.46 -2.14
CA VAL A 77 1.63 -5.19 -1.80
C VAL A 77 2.25 -5.30 -0.41
N LYS A 78 1.55 -5.92 0.53
CA LYS A 78 2.09 -6.21 1.87
C LYS A 78 3.36 -7.05 1.78
N HIS A 79 3.33 -8.13 0.99
CA HIS A 79 4.50 -8.96 0.78
C HIS A 79 5.68 -8.17 0.23
N LEU A 80 5.45 -7.41 -0.84
CA LEU A 80 6.48 -6.58 -1.49
C LEU A 80 7.13 -5.58 -0.51
N LEU A 81 6.30 -4.88 0.27
CA LEU A 81 6.70 -3.76 1.11
C LEU A 81 7.21 -4.17 2.50
N THR A 82 6.81 -5.33 3.03
CA THR A 82 7.12 -5.70 4.44
C THR A 82 7.72 -7.08 4.64
N GLU A 83 7.42 -8.06 3.77
CA GLU A 83 7.70 -9.49 4.08
C GLU A 83 8.75 -10.12 3.15
N CYS A 84 8.86 -9.65 1.91
CA CYS A 84 9.64 -10.32 0.88
C CYS A 84 11.13 -10.34 1.21
N ARG A 85 11.73 -11.53 1.28
CA ARG A 85 13.17 -11.69 1.58
C ARG A 85 14.07 -11.09 0.50
N SER A 86 13.66 -11.13 -0.77
CA SER A 86 14.43 -10.52 -1.88
C SER A 86 14.65 -9.02 -1.71
N ASN A 87 13.76 -8.36 -0.98
CA ASN A 87 13.74 -6.90 -0.86
C ASN A 87 14.28 -6.43 0.50
N GLU A 88 14.79 -7.33 1.34
CA GLU A 88 15.17 -6.99 2.72
C GLU A 88 16.31 -5.96 2.77
N GLU A 89 17.35 -6.15 1.96
CA GLU A 89 18.49 -5.23 1.89
C GLU A 89 18.04 -3.85 1.40
N GLU A 90 17.24 -3.79 0.35
CA GLU A 90 16.72 -2.53 -0.19
C GLU A 90 15.76 -1.83 0.77
N ARG A 91 14.95 -2.57 1.54
CA ARG A 91 14.12 -1.99 2.62
C ARG A 91 14.98 -1.34 3.70
N LYS A 92 16.05 -2.02 4.15
CA LYS A 92 16.98 -1.47 5.15
C LYS A 92 17.66 -0.21 4.63
N LYS A 93 18.15 -0.24 3.39
CA LYS A 93 18.83 0.89 2.74
C LYS A 93 17.96 2.13 2.60
N HIS A 94 16.67 1.95 2.32
CA HIS A 94 15.70 3.04 2.16
C HIS A 94 14.92 3.37 3.43
N ASN A 95 15.28 2.77 4.58
CA ASN A 95 14.60 2.94 5.86
C ASN A 95 13.08 2.69 5.77
N ILE A 96 12.68 1.65 5.03
CA ILE A 96 11.27 1.28 4.89
C ILE A 96 10.78 0.69 6.23
N PRO A 97 9.70 1.24 6.81
CA PRO A 97 9.09 0.69 8.03
C PRO A 97 8.68 -0.78 7.88
N SER A 98 8.51 -1.47 9.00
CA SER A 98 8.12 -2.89 9.02
C SER A 98 6.62 -3.13 8.91
N ASN A 99 5.79 -2.09 9.12
CA ASN A 99 4.34 -2.21 9.07
C ASN A 99 3.74 -1.41 7.91
N LEU A 100 2.72 -2.00 7.29
CA LEU A 100 2.09 -1.44 6.09
C LEU A 100 1.45 -0.08 6.34
N TYR A 101 0.97 0.16 7.58
CA TYR A 101 0.42 1.44 8.00
C TYR A 101 1.48 2.54 7.83
N GLU A 102 2.62 2.47 8.52
CA GLU A 102 3.67 3.49 8.43
C GLU A 102 4.20 3.72 7.00
N ILE A 103 4.15 2.69 6.14
CA ILE A 103 4.61 2.82 4.75
C ILE A 103 3.59 3.57 3.88
N ILE A 104 2.30 3.23 3.91
CA ILE A 104 1.29 3.78 2.95
C ILE A 104 0.05 4.39 3.63
N ALA A 105 0.13 4.72 4.91
CA ALA A 105 -0.84 5.49 5.68
C ALA A 105 -1.10 6.87 5.07
N PRO A 106 -2.13 7.58 5.57
CA PRO A 106 -2.47 8.87 4.99
C PRO A 106 -1.33 9.87 4.96
N ASP A 107 -0.51 9.88 5.99
CA ASP A 107 0.66 10.72 6.24
C ASP A 107 1.99 10.08 5.84
N CYS A 108 1.98 9.07 4.96
CA CYS A 108 3.20 8.43 4.48
C CYS A 108 4.17 9.41 3.82
N LEU A 109 5.47 9.08 3.85
CA LEU A 109 6.51 9.79 3.10
C LEU A 109 6.62 9.20 1.68
N PRO A 110 6.11 9.87 0.62
CA PRO A 110 6.04 9.24 -0.69
C PRO A 110 7.43 9.02 -1.31
N GLU A 111 8.39 9.89 -1.03
CA GLU A 111 9.72 9.84 -1.64
C GLU A 111 10.56 8.63 -1.22
N THR A 112 10.39 8.14 0.02
CA THR A 112 11.08 6.93 0.50
C THR A 112 10.57 5.69 -0.23
N ILE A 113 9.25 5.63 -0.46
CA ILE A 113 8.60 4.53 -1.18
C ILE A 113 9.00 4.58 -2.66
N ILE A 114 8.98 5.75 -3.28
CA ILE A 114 9.34 5.89 -4.70
C ILE A 114 10.81 5.55 -4.93
N SER A 115 11.73 5.97 -4.06
CA SER A 115 13.14 5.60 -4.17
C SER A 115 13.36 4.09 -4.01
N PHE A 116 12.69 3.45 -3.04
CA PHE A 116 12.69 2.00 -2.90
C PHE A 116 12.15 1.28 -4.13
N LEU A 117 11.01 1.71 -4.69
CA LEU A 117 10.43 1.11 -5.89
C LEU A 117 11.31 1.28 -7.13
N LYS A 118 12.04 2.40 -7.23
CA LYS A 118 13.04 2.62 -8.28
C LYS A 118 14.21 1.66 -8.15
N ALA A 119 14.71 1.42 -6.94
CA ALA A 119 15.78 0.45 -6.70
C ALA A 119 15.39 -0.97 -7.14
N LEU A 120 14.10 -1.31 -6.99
CA LEU A 120 13.55 -2.59 -7.46
C LEU A 120 13.14 -2.60 -8.95
N ASN A 121 13.26 -1.47 -9.67
CA ASN A 121 12.76 -1.28 -11.03
C ASN A 121 11.24 -1.54 -11.21
N LEU A 122 10.44 -1.30 -10.16
CA LEU A 122 9.01 -1.61 -10.15
C LEU A 122 8.11 -0.39 -10.42
N GLU A 123 8.66 0.81 -10.54
CA GLU A 123 7.87 2.04 -10.74
C GLU A 123 7.00 2.05 -12.01
N LYS A 124 7.36 1.27 -13.04
CA LYS A 124 6.59 1.11 -14.28
C LYS A 124 5.52 0.01 -14.20
N SER A 125 5.71 -0.92 -13.27
CA SER A 125 4.83 -2.09 -13.06
C SER A 125 3.73 -1.81 -12.03
N ILE A 126 3.75 -0.62 -11.42
CA ILE A 126 2.76 -0.13 -10.47
C ILE A 126 1.82 0.84 -11.18
#